data_AF-A0A9P5KS23-F1
#
_entry.id   AF-A0A9P5KS23-F1
#
_cell.length_a   1.000
_cell.length_b   1.000
_cell.length_c   1.000
_cell.angle_alpha   90.00
_cell.angle_beta   90.00
_cell.angle_gamma   90.00
#
_symmetry.space_group_name_H-M   'P 1'
#
loop_
_entity.id
_entity.type
_entity.pdbx_description
1 polymer ?
#
loop_
_entity_poly.entity_id
_entity_poly.type
_entity_poly.pdbx_seq_one_letter_code
_entity_poly.pdbx_strand_id
1 'polypeptide(L)'
;MLTKESHKDIGGCGLFAQPSEYIKIFATILNKGVSPHTGGYLISEQTIEEMFTNQFPNTPLDSDRSPMTSLDPGVDRYPKVMTTTGVPPRNWGISWFLNPEKFSTGRSANSAFWCGFGHIFYWVDRERDVTGFIGSSLISNPFPDYDVWKLFGEFETEAYKGLQDKTGFSRIGR
;
A
#
# COMPACT_ATOMS: atom_id res chain seq x y z
N MET A 1 -26.13 -0.68 6.73
CA MET A 1 -25.51 -0.02 5.57
C MET A 1 -25.26 1.42 5.94
N LEU A 2 -24.03 1.92 5.84
CA LEU A 2 -23.74 3.35 5.98
C LEU A 2 -24.34 4.07 4.77
N THR A 3 -25.25 5.01 5.00
CA THR A 3 -25.80 5.86 3.94
C THR A 3 -24.87 7.06 3.72
N LYS A 4 -24.87 7.60 2.50
CA LYS A 4 -24.05 8.76 2.09
C LYS A 4 -24.28 10.00 2.99
N GLU A 5 -25.40 10.04 3.70
CA GLU A 5 -25.87 11.16 4.50
C GLU A 5 -25.22 11.29 5.90
N SER A 6 -24.43 10.31 6.35
CA SER A 6 -23.68 10.38 7.61
C SER A 6 -22.16 10.46 7.44
N HIS A 7 -21.66 10.71 6.23
CA HIS A 7 -20.22 10.74 5.95
C HIS A 7 -19.59 11.97 6.62
N LYS A 8 -18.66 11.73 7.53
CA LYS A 8 -17.73 12.77 8.02
C LYS A 8 -16.49 12.70 7.15
N ASP A 9 -16.06 13.84 6.61
CA ASP A 9 -14.82 13.94 5.85
C ASP A 9 -13.62 13.84 6.80
N ILE A 10 -13.09 12.63 6.96
CA ILE A 10 -11.95 12.34 7.82
C ILE A 10 -10.80 11.91 6.92
N GLY A 11 -9.78 12.75 6.72
CA GLY A 11 -8.71 12.46 5.75
C GLY A 11 -7.94 11.14 5.99
N GLY A 12 -7.98 10.60 7.22
CA GLY A 12 -7.36 9.32 7.55
C GLY A 12 -8.24 8.08 7.38
N CYS A 13 -9.57 8.22 7.24
CA CYS A 13 -10.49 7.09 7.11
C CYS A 13 -11.88 7.49 6.57
N GLY A 14 -12.67 6.52 6.12
CA GLY A 14 -14.07 6.78 5.73
C GLY A 14 -14.28 7.10 4.26
N LEU A 15 -13.24 7.08 3.42
CA LEU A 15 -13.43 7.13 1.96
C LEU A 15 -14.14 5.87 1.46
N PHE A 16 -15.21 6.05 0.69
CA PHE A 16 -15.94 4.98 0.02
C PHE A 16 -15.76 5.07 -1.49
N ALA A 17 -15.24 4.00 -2.10
CA ALA A 17 -15.17 3.87 -3.54
C ALA A 17 -15.11 2.39 -3.94
N GLN A 18 -15.31 2.11 -5.22
CA GLN A 18 -15.05 0.78 -5.77
C GLN A 18 -13.53 0.55 -5.87
N PRO A 19 -13.04 -0.70 -5.78
CA PRO A 19 -11.62 -1.02 -5.97
C PRO A 19 -11.04 -0.43 -7.27
N SER A 20 -11.80 -0.43 -8.36
CA SER A 20 -11.41 0.16 -9.64
C SER A 20 -11.09 1.66 -9.55
N GLU A 21 -11.77 2.40 -8.67
CA GLU A 21 -11.50 3.83 -8.49
C GLU A 21 -10.19 4.08 -7.74
N TYR A 22 -9.84 3.22 -6.78
CA TYR A 22 -8.51 3.25 -6.14
C TYR A 22 -7.40 2.97 -7.15
N ILE A 23 -7.60 1.95 -7.99
CA ILE A 23 -6.63 1.60 -9.04
C ILE A 23 -6.37 2.77 -10.00
N LYS A 24 -7.38 3.57 -10.36
CA LYS A 24 -7.19 4.77 -11.21
C LYS A 24 -6.23 5.78 -10.57
N ILE A 25 -6.30 5.97 -9.25
CA ILE A 25 -5.39 6.86 -8.51
C ILE A 25 -3.96 6.30 -8.56
N PHE A 26 -3.79 5.01 -8.28
CA PHE A 26 -2.47 4.37 -8.33
C PHE A 26 -1.87 4.34 -9.74
N ALA A 27 -2.69 4.10 -10.76
CA ALA A 27 -2.28 4.18 -12.16
C ALA A 27 -1.87 5.61 -12.54
N THR A 28 -2.53 6.63 -11.98
CA THR A 28 -2.11 8.04 -12.14
C THR A 28 -0.75 8.30 -11.50
N ILE A 29 -0.49 7.73 -10.31
CA ILE A 29 0.82 7.81 -9.65
C ILE A 29 1.91 7.13 -10.48
N LEU A 30 1.66 5.92 -11.00
CA LEU A 30 2.58 5.21 -11.90
C LEU A 30 2.83 6.00 -13.19
N ASN A 31 1.79 6.66 -13.72
CA ASN A 31 1.87 7.50 -14.90
C ASN A 31 2.25 8.96 -14.58
N LYS A 32 3.16 9.15 -13.62
CA LYS A 32 3.81 10.45 -13.32
C LYS A 32 2.83 11.59 -13.03
N GLY A 33 1.70 11.25 -12.43
CA GLY A 33 0.71 12.21 -11.97
C GLY A 33 -0.29 12.65 -13.03
N VAL A 34 -0.28 12.03 -14.22
CA VAL A 34 -1.30 12.22 -15.25
C VAL A 34 -2.16 10.96 -15.34
N SER A 35 -3.48 11.11 -15.26
CA SER A 35 -4.39 9.97 -15.35
C SER A 35 -4.29 9.31 -16.72
N PRO A 36 -3.94 8.02 -16.81
CA PRO A 36 -3.92 7.31 -18.10
C PRO A 36 -5.33 7.11 -18.68
N HIS A 37 -6.38 7.29 -17.85
CA HIS A 37 -7.76 7.11 -18.27
C HIS A 37 -8.40 8.39 -18.82
N THR A 38 -7.99 9.55 -18.31
CA THR A 38 -8.64 10.84 -18.62
C THR A 38 -7.68 11.87 -19.20
N GLY A 39 -6.37 11.66 -19.12
CA GLY A 39 -5.35 12.67 -19.45
C GLY A 39 -5.27 13.82 -18.45
N GLY A 40 -6.07 13.80 -17.37
CA GLY A 40 -6.09 14.84 -16.35
C GLY A 40 -4.84 14.82 -15.49
N TYR A 41 -4.28 15.99 -15.22
CA TYR A 41 -3.17 16.18 -14.30
C TYR A 41 -3.67 16.19 -12.84
N LEU A 42 -3.05 15.37 -11.98
CA LEU A 42 -3.34 15.27 -10.56
C LEU A 42 -2.23 15.93 -9.72
N ILE A 43 -0.98 15.56 -9.98
CA ILE A 43 0.16 15.95 -9.12
C ILE A 43 1.47 15.93 -9.92
N SER A 44 2.49 16.63 -9.45
CA SER A 44 3.77 16.71 -10.16
C SER A 44 4.59 15.43 -10.01
N GLU A 45 5.42 15.11 -11.01
CA GLU A 45 6.37 14.00 -10.94
C GLU A 45 7.35 14.16 -9.77
N GLN A 46 7.79 15.39 -9.48
CA GLN A 46 8.65 15.67 -8.31
C GLN A 46 7.97 15.29 -7.00
N THR A 47 6.68 15.60 -6.85
CA THR A 47 5.93 15.21 -5.65
C THR A 47 5.78 13.70 -5.56
N ILE A 48 5.59 13.02 -6.70
CA ILE A 48 5.58 11.55 -6.71
C ILE A 48 6.92 10.99 -6.26
N GLU A 49 8.05 11.53 -6.71
CA GLU A 49 9.36 11.09 -6.19
C GLU A 49 9.43 11.23 -4.67
N GLU A 50 8.94 12.34 -4.12
CA GLU A 50 8.90 12.57 -2.67
C GLU A 50 8.02 11.55 -1.92
N MET A 51 6.91 11.12 -2.52
CA MET A 51 6.05 10.06 -1.96
C MET A 51 6.78 8.73 -1.78
N PHE A 52 7.86 8.50 -2.52
CA PHE A 52 8.69 7.29 -2.46
C PHE A 52 10.07 7.53 -1.84
N THR A 53 10.30 8.69 -1.23
CA THR A 53 11.52 9.01 -0.46
C THR A 53 11.30 8.74 1.03
N ASN A 54 12.24 8.04 1.67
CA ASN A 54 12.19 7.84 3.12
C ASN A 54 12.33 9.18 3.86
N GLN A 55 11.30 9.55 4.60
CA GLN A 55 11.24 10.80 5.37
C GLN A 55 11.99 10.73 6.70
N PHE A 56 12.40 9.53 7.12
CA PHE A 56 13.08 9.30 8.39
C PHE A 56 14.41 8.54 8.21
N PRO A 57 15.38 9.07 7.44
CA PRO A 57 16.61 8.35 7.11
C PRO A 57 17.51 8.08 8.32
N ASN A 58 17.42 8.91 9.35
CA ASN A 58 18.25 8.81 10.57
C ASN A 58 17.53 8.10 11.73
N THR A 59 16.30 7.62 11.49
CA THR A 59 15.50 6.94 12.49
C THR A 59 15.15 5.56 11.94
N PRO A 60 15.90 4.51 12.30
CA PRO A 60 15.52 3.16 11.92
C PRO A 60 14.14 2.87 12.52
N LEU A 61 13.19 2.52 11.65
CA LEU A 61 11.84 2.13 12.05
C LEU A 61 11.79 0.61 12.06
N ASP A 62 12.47 0.04 13.05
CA ASP A 62 12.24 -1.31 13.51
C ASP A 62 10.90 -1.37 14.26
N SER A 63 10.10 -2.40 13.97
CA SER A 63 8.79 -2.65 14.61
C SER A 63 8.89 -2.67 16.14
N ASP A 64 10.02 -3.11 16.66
CA ASP A 64 10.32 -3.20 18.09
C ASP A 64 10.56 -1.82 18.72
N ARG A 65 10.77 -0.77 17.91
CA ARG A 65 11.02 0.61 18.36
C ARG A 65 10.14 1.66 17.69
N SER A 66 9.08 1.26 17.01
CA SER A 66 8.01 2.18 16.63
C SER A 66 6.94 2.12 17.71
N PRO A 67 7.05 2.94 18.78
CA PRO A 67 5.91 3.16 19.64
C PRO A 67 4.90 3.94 18.81
N MET A 68 3.99 3.26 18.12
CA MET A 68 2.63 3.81 18.04
C MET A 68 2.05 3.73 19.46
N THR A 69 2.63 4.48 20.40
CA THR A 69 2.08 4.67 21.73
C THR A 69 0.88 5.57 21.55
N SER A 70 -0.30 5.00 21.77
CA SER A 70 -1.50 5.79 21.92
C SER A 70 -1.30 6.83 23.03
N LEU A 71 -1.73 8.06 22.80
CA LEU A 71 -1.85 9.08 23.85
C LEU A 71 -3.04 8.81 24.79
N ASP A 72 -3.93 7.89 24.40
CA ASP A 72 -5.06 7.45 25.23
C ASP A 72 -4.56 6.48 26.32
N PRO A 73 -4.74 6.81 27.62
CA PRO A 73 -4.37 5.93 28.72
C PRO A 73 -5.09 4.57 28.73
N GLY A 74 -6.24 4.43 28.05
CA GLY A 74 -7.04 3.21 27.98
C GLY A 74 -6.71 2.30 26.79
N VAL A 75 -5.85 2.74 25.87
CA VAL A 75 -5.38 1.92 24.75
C VAL A 75 -4.02 1.35 25.12
N ASP A 76 -3.85 0.03 24.96
CA ASP A 76 -2.58 -0.64 25.21
C ASP A 76 -1.46 0.10 24.47
N ARG A 77 -0.52 0.65 25.24
CA ARG A 77 0.53 1.56 24.77
C ARG A 77 1.61 0.84 24.00
N TYR A 78 1.61 -0.49 24.06
CA TYR A 78 2.36 -1.33 23.16
C TYR A 78 1.41 -1.70 22.04
N PRO A 79 1.56 -1.11 20.84
CA PRO A 79 0.91 -1.70 19.71
C PRO A 79 1.52 -3.10 19.61
N LYS A 80 0.70 -4.13 19.80
CA LYS A 80 1.01 -5.49 19.31
C LYS A 80 0.98 -5.45 17.77
N VAL A 81 1.69 -4.49 17.17
CA VAL A 81 2.00 -4.50 15.74
C VAL A 81 2.61 -5.86 15.53
N MET A 82 2.08 -6.56 14.53
CA MET A 82 2.58 -7.82 14.00
C MET A 82 4.05 -7.98 14.37
N THR A 83 4.36 -8.90 15.28
CA THR A 83 5.75 -9.20 15.66
C THR A 83 6.48 -9.48 14.36
N THR A 84 7.44 -8.62 14.01
CA THR A 84 8.09 -8.70 12.72
C THR A 84 9.50 -9.26 12.81
N THR A 85 9.72 -10.18 13.74
CA THR A 85 10.97 -10.94 13.81
C THR A 85 11.24 -11.55 12.42
N GLY A 86 12.27 -11.06 11.72
CA GLY A 86 12.60 -11.47 10.34
C GLY A 86 11.97 -10.65 9.21
N VAL A 87 11.26 -9.54 9.49
CA VAL A 87 10.82 -8.60 8.44
C VAL A 87 11.86 -7.49 8.30
N PRO A 88 12.22 -7.12 7.06
CA PRO A 88 13.12 -6.01 6.79
C PRO A 88 12.72 -4.69 7.48
N PRO A 89 13.68 -3.78 7.75
CA PRO A 89 13.39 -2.43 8.21
C PRO A 89 12.31 -1.80 7.34
N ARG A 90 11.41 -0.98 7.89
CA ARG A 90 10.40 -0.27 7.08
C ARG A 90 10.81 1.18 6.92
N ASN A 91 10.64 1.72 5.72
CA ASN A 91 10.75 3.15 5.47
C ASN A 91 9.35 3.75 5.41
N TRP A 92 9.26 5.08 5.53
CA TRP A 92 8.00 5.80 5.38
C TRP A 92 8.18 6.96 4.42
N GLY A 93 7.36 6.96 3.38
CA GLY A 93 7.17 8.13 2.53
C GLY A 93 6.15 9.09 3.15
N ILE A 94 5.89 10.20 2.48
CA ILE A 94 4.85 11.16 2.88
C ILE A 94 3.41 10.62 2.73
N SER A 95 3.23 9.41 2.18
CA SER A 95 1.89 8.85 1.88
C SER A 95 1.66 7.41 2.33
N TRP A 96 2.72 6.60 2.47
CA TRP A 96 2.61 5.15 2.70
C TRP A 96 3.90 4.56 3.27
N PHE A 97 3.81 3.31 3.70
CA PHE A 97 5.00 2.51 3.99
C PHE A 97 5.79 2.26 2.71
N LEU A 98 7.11 2.24 2.85
CA LEU A 98 8.04 1.87 1.80
C LEU A 98 8.82 0.64 2.24
N ASN A 99 8.90 -0.33 1.35
CA ASN A 99 9.62 -1.59 1.59
C ASN A 99 11.04 -1.47 1.05
N PRO A 100 12.10 -1.33 1.86
CA PRO A 100 13.45 -1.12 1.32
C PRO A 100 14.02 -2.35 0.60
N GLU A 101 13.47 -3.52 0.85
CA GLU A 101 13.92 -4.78 0.27
C GLU A 101 12.92 -5.35 -0.72
N LYS A 102 13.43 -6.14 -1.66
CA LYS A 102 12.63 -6.93 -2.59
C LYS A 102 11.91 -8.05 -1.85
N PHE A 103 10.64 -8.28 -2.18
CA PHE A 103 9.84 -9.33 -1.58
C PHE A 103 9.99 -10.66 -2.33
N SER A 104 9.83 -11.77 -1.61
CA SER A 104 9.79 -13.12 -2.19
C SER A 104 8.61 -13.32 -3.14
N THR A 105 7.54 -12.54 -3.00
CA THR A 105 6.39 -12.49 -3.91
C THR A 105 6.75 -11.95 -5.31
N GLY A 106 7.89 -11.26 -5.43
CA GLY A 106 8.35 -10.64 -6.68
C GLY A 106 8.24 -9.11 -6.68
N ARG A 107 7.55 -8.52 -5.71
CA ARG A 107 7.45 -7.06 -5.54
C ARG A 107 8.82 -6.42 -5.32
N SER A 108 9.09 -5.34 -6.06
CA SER A 108 10.39 -4.68 -6.03
C SER A 108 10.64 -3.91 -4.74
N ALA A 109 11.92 -3.63 -4.50
CA ALA A 109 12.36 -2.75 -3.43
C ALA A 109 11.84 -1.32 -3.63
N ASN A 110 11.74 -0.57 -2.54
CA ASN A 110 11.14 0.75 -2.41
C ASN A 110 9.72 0.89 -2.98
N SER A 111 8.98 -0.22 -3.08
CA SER A 111 7.55 -0.20 -3.42
C SER A 111 6.71 0.31 -2.24
N ALA A 112 5.63 1.01 -2.58
CA ALA A 112 4.65 1.52 -1.64
C ALA A 112 3.73 0.41 -1.16
N PHE A 113 3.32 0.46 0.11
CA PHE A 113 2.31 -0.42 0.69
C PHE A 113 1.50 0.31 1.76
N TRP A 114 0.20 0.04 1.81
CA TRP A 114 -0.63 0.44 2.94
C TRP A 114 -1.84 -0.48 3.09
N CYS A 115 -2.59 -0.28 4.17
CA CYS A 115 -3.76 -1.08 4.46
C CYS A 115 -4.92 -0.27 5.06
N GLY A 116 -6.12 -0.84 4.99
CA GLY A 116 -7.33 -0.32 5.60
C GLY A 116 -8.03 -1.40 6.44
N PHE A 117 -8.74 -0.98 7.48
CA PHE A 117 -9.30 -1.86 8.52
C PHE A 117 -10.24 -2.96 7.99
N GLY A 118 -10.94 -2.73 6.88
CA GLY A 118 -11.75 -3.74 6.19
C GLY A 118 -10.94 -4.79 5.42
N HIS A 119 -9.73 -5.12 5.90
CA HIS A 119 -8.70 -5.92 5.22
C HIS A 119 -8.51 -5.51 3.76
N ILE A 120 -8.31 -4.21 3.58
CA ILE A 120 -7.91 -3.63 2.31
C ILE A 120 -6.39 -3.56 2.30
N PHE A 121 -5.76 -4.08 1.27
CA PHE A 121 -4.31 -4.02 1.06
C PHE A 121 -4.06 -3.51 -0.35
N TYR A 122 -3.15 -2.55 -0.48
CA TYR A 122 -2.74 -2.04 -1.79
C TYR A 122 -1.25 -1.76 -1.82
N TRP A 123 -0.69 -1.80 -3.02
CA TRP A 123 0.72 -1.51 -3.25
C TRP A 123 0.93 -0.79 -4.58
N VAL A 124 2.02 -0.04 -4.68
CA VAL A 124 2.44 0.63 -5.92
C VAL A 124 3.92 0.34 -6.13
N ASP A 125 4.24 -0.34 -7.24
CA ASP A 125 5.57 -0.74 -7.62
C ASP A 125 5.97 0.00 -8.91
N ARG A 126 6.77 1.06 -8.73
CA ARG A 126 7.24 1.90 -9.83
C ARG A 126 8.30 1.22 -10.69
N GLU A 127 9.07 0.30 -10.13
CA GLU A 127 10.13 -0.42 -10.86
C GLU A 127 9.52 -1.38 -11.88
N ARG A 128 8.43 -2.05 -11.49
CA ARG A 128 7.71 -3.01 -12.34
C ARG A 128 6.53 -2.40 -13.08
N ASP A 129 6.25 -1.12 -12.87
CA ASP A 129 5.12 -0.39 -13.47
C ASP A 129 3.78 -1.11 -13.23
N VAL A 130 3.56 -1.52 -11.98
CA VAL A 130 2.37 -2.28 -11.56
C VAL A 130 1.88 -1.83 -10.19
N THR A 131 0.58 -1.95 -9.98
CA THR A 131 -0.09 -1.71 -8.70
C THR A 131 -1.15 -2.79 -8.50
N GLY A 132 -1.58 -2.98 -7.26
CA GLY A 132 -2.68 -3.86 -6.94
C GLY A 132 -3.48 -3.38 -5.75
N PHE A 133 -4.70 -3.91 -5.67
CA PHE A 133 -5.65 -3.68 -4.59
C PHE A 133 -6.38 -5.00 -4.33
N ILE A 134 -6.44 -5.40 -3.07
CA ILE A 134 -7.30 -6.49 -2.61
C ILE A 134 -8.08 -5.97 -1.39
N GLY A 135 -9.37 -6.32 -1.31
CA GLY A 135 -10.20 -5.92 -0.19
C GLY A 135 -11.29 -6.96 0.05
N SER A 136 -11.35 -7.51 1.27
CA SER A 136 -12.40 -8.48 1.62
C SER A 136 -13.63 -7.83 2.24
N SER A 137 -13.52 -6.58 2.72
CA SER A 137 -14.56 -5.89 3.51
C SER A 137 -14.95 -6.64 4.79
N LEU A 138 -14.10 -7.56 5.24
CA LEU A 138 -14.23 -8.23 6.52
C LEU A 138 -13.66 -7.34 7.62
N ILE A 139 -14.34 -7.31 8.76
CA ILE A 139 -13.82 -6.72 9.99
C ILE A 139 -13.67 -7.88 10.97
N SER A 140 -12.44 -8.14 11.39
CA SER A 140 -12.11 -9.20 12.35
C SER A 140 -11.05 -8.71 13.33
N ASN A 141 -10.95 -9.40 14.46
CA ASN A 141 -9.94 -9.19 15.49
C ASN A 141 -9.29 -10.55 15.77
N PRO A 142 -7.96 -10.72 15.64
CA PRO A 142 -6.95 -9.69 15.36
C PRO A 142 -6.97 -9.15 13.93
N PHE A 143 -6.44 -7.92 13.76
CA PHE A 143 -6.13 -7.35 12.45
C PHE A 143 -4.61 -7.41 12.20
N PRO A 144 -4.18 -7.85 11.00
CA PRO A 144 -4.98 -8.47 9.96
C PRO A 144 -5.38 -9.92 10.34
N ASP A 145 -6.50 -10.36 9.80
CA ASP A 145 -6.90 -11.76 9.72
C ASP A 145 -5.82 -12.55 8.98
N TYR A 146 -5.42 -13.68 9.55
CA TYR A 146 -4.35 -14.49 9.00
C TYR A 146 -4.67 -15.01 7.60
N ASP A 147 -5.89 -15.47 7.36
CA ASP A 147 -6.28 -16.06 6.08
C ASP A 147 -6.34 -14.99 4.99
N VAL A 148 -6.82 -13.78 5.32
CA VAL A 148 -6.82 -12.66 4.37
C VAL A 148 -5.41 -12.16 4.08
N TRP A 149 -4.54 -12.13 5.09
CA TRP A 149 -3.12 -11.77 4.90
C TRP A 149 -2.39 -12.79 4.02
N LYS A 150 -2.63 -14.09 4.24
CA LYS A 150 -2.09 -15.16 3.40
C LYS A 150 -2.58 -15.04 1.96
N LEU A 151 -3.88 -14.84 1.77
CA LEU A 151 -4.48 -14.63 0.45
C LEU A 151 -3.85 -13.43 -0.27
N PHE A 152 -3.59 -12.33 0.44
CA PHE A 152 -2.89 -11.17 -0.14
C PHE A 152 -1.50 -11.56 -0.67
N GLY A 153 -0.70 -12.31 0.12
CA GLY A 153 0.62 -12.77 -0.32
C GLY A 153 0.58 -13.72 -1.52
N GLU A 154 -0.40 -14.63 -1.56
CA GLU A 154 -0.63 -15.53 -2.71
C GLU A 154 -1.05 -14.75 -3.96
N PHE A 155 -2.00 -13.83 -3.82
CA PHE A 155 -2.47 -12.97 -4.90
C PHE A 155 -1.33 -12.11 -5.47
N GLU A 156 -0.53 -11.47 -4.62
CA GLU A 156 0.63 -10.69 -5.05
C GLU A 156 1.62 -11.58 -5.81
N THR A 157 1.94 -12.76 -5.27
CA THR A 157 2.86 -13.72 -5.91
C THR A 157 2.39 -14.11 -7.32
N GLU A 158 1.12 -14.47 -7.49
CA GLU A 158 0.58 -14.86 -8.79
C GLU A 158 0.50 -13.68 -9.77
N ALA A 159 0.19 -12.48 -9.28
CA ALA A 159 0.22 -11.28 -10.11
C ALA A 159 1.62 -11.02 -10.69
N TYR A 160 2.67 -11.13 -9.87
CA TYR A 160 4.05 -10.94 -10.34
C TYR A 160 4.57 -12.08 -11.22
N LYS A 161 4.17 -13.33 -10.98
CA LYS A 161 4.46 -14.45 -11.91
C LYS A 161 3.87 -14.17 -13.30
N GLY A 162 2.60 -13.78 -13.36
CA GLY A 162 1.93 -13.46 -14.63
C GLY A 162 2.55 -12.29 -15.40
N LEU A 163 3.27 -11.38 -14.73
CA LEU A 163 4.06 -10.33 -15.40
C LEU A 163 5.34 -10.88 -16.04
N GLN A 164 6.01 -11.85 -15.40
CA GLN A 164 7.23 -12.49 -15.92
C GLN A 164 6.92 -13.30 -17.18
N ASP A 165 5.78 -13.98 -17.21
CA ASP A 165 5.32 -14.73 -18.38
C ASP A 165 5.07 -13.79 -19.60
N LYS A 166 4.60 -12.57 -19.33
CA LYS A 166 4.39 -11.55 -20.38
C LYS A 166 5.67 -10.90 -20.88
N THR A 167 6.75 -10.85 -20.10
CA THR A 167 8.06 -10.37 -20.59
C THR A 167 8.70 -11.29 -21.64
N GLY A 168 8.14 -12.48 -21.89
CA GLY A 168 8.47 -13.32 -23.06
C GLY A 168 7.81 -12.89 -24.37
N PHE A 169 6.79 -12.02 -24.33
CA PHE A 169 6.25 -11.33 -25.50
C PHE A 169 6.71 -9.87 -25.44
N SER A 170 7.65 -9.53 -26.33
CA SER A 170 8.11 -8.16 -26.55
C SER A 170 6.92 -7.19 -26.51
N ARG A 171 7.06 -6.10 -25.75
CA ARG A 171 6.16 -4.95 -25.81
C ARG A 171 6.18 -4.43 -27.25
N ILE A 172 5.25 -4.89 -28.08
CA ILE A 172 5.02 -4.32 -29.40
C ILE A 172 4.54 -2.89 -29.17
N GLY A 173 5.41 -1.93 -29.48
CA GLY A 173 5.08 -0.56 -29.86
C GLY A 173 4.34 0.30 -28.82
N ARG A 174 5.06 1.29 -28.26
CA ARG A 174 4.44 2.62 -28.17
C ARG A 174 4.52 3.27 -29.55
#